data_AF-A0A7J9MUE5-F1
#
_entry.id   AF-A0A7J9MUE5-F1
#
_cell.length_a   1.000
_cell.length_b   1.000
_cell.length_c   1.000
_cell.angle_alpha   90.00
_cell.angle_beta   90.00
_cell.angle_gamma   90.00
#
_symmetry.space_group_name_H-M   'P 1'
#
loop_
_entity.id
_entity.type
_entity.pdbx_description
1 polymer ?
#
loop_
_entity_poly.entity_id
_entity_poly.type
_entity_poly.pdbx_seq_one_letter_code
_entity_poly.pdbx_strand_id
1 'polypeptide(L)'
;MIFVGVFPNSGWYCPSGVLSPLCAESPEGFAENVRRNGIMIDDGDTFSPKVRRWRDVFWLAIFMLHLIALGFVLVLLGLNRFKKSDRLNIDRYTNRVWEHNNGLTENYWPNYAVAGGVGAALGWIWLLLLGSHANLMMKVSVHILTTYLAVISVLCFWCKQFFWGVAFATGAALQFLYVISVVDRLPFTMLVLQKAVKMVWSLPEVMRVAYAFVAVMLLWMGIWSFGAAGVVASSRGDLGRWWLLVVLSVSLFWTGAVLCNTVHVIVSGLVFLVLIHGGRNASPMPPNPLMKSLRYAIAVYGKGFNRAARDAWELFQSTGVEALVAYDCSGAVLLMGTVLGGLITGTCAGVWTWMTWSDRVGLAMVVVESAVTSIYICYAEDPLLIQKWDPQFFNQMSEKLHQRLQHRSALAREILTQNQHDTRMQDIFHL
;
A
#
# COMPACT_ATOMS: atom_id res chain seq x y z
N MET A 1 -3.43 4.79 -12.92
CA MET A 1 -2.63 5.74 -12.12
C MET A 1 -1.44 6.29 -12.91
N ILE A 2 -1.65 6.65 -14.19
CA ILE A 2 -0.72 7.44 -15.00
C ILE A 2 -1.56 8.52 -15.68
N PHE A 3 -1.92 9.52 -14.88
CA PHE A 3 -2.29 10.86 -15.35
C PHE A 3 -1.59 11.93 -14.51
N VAL A 4 -0.53 11.53 -13.78
CA VAL A 4 0.36 12.45 -13.09
C VAL A 4 1.68 12.40 -13.85
N GLY A 5 1.96 13.44 -14.61
CA GLY A 5 3.34 13.81 -14.95
C GLY A 5 3.87 13.35 -16.31
N VAL A 6 3.20 13.67 -17.41
CA VAL A 6 3.88 14.14 -18.64
C VAL A 6 2.96 15.14 -19.36
N PHE A 7 2.80 16.33 -18.80
CA PHE A 7 2.32 17.48 -19.57
C PHE A 7 3.52 18.40 -19.81
N PRO A 8 3.77 18.87 -21.04
CA PRO A 8 4.87 19.78 -21.29
C PRO A 8 4.64 21.05 -20.48
N ASN A 9 5.64 21.41 -19.67
CA ASN A 9 5.81 22.76 -19.17
C ASN A 9 5.81 23.73 -20.36
N SER A 10 4.75 24.51 -20.50
CA SER A 10 4.81 25.81 -21.17
C SER A 10 3.71 26.67 -20.57
N GLY A 11 4.12 27.52 -19.62
CA GLY A 11 3.25 28.57 -19.10
C GLY A 11 2.80 29.47 -20.25
N TRP A 12 1.51 29.78 -20.27
CA TRP A 12 0.99 30.92 -21.01
C TRP A 12 -0.09 31.56 -20.16
N TYR A 13 0.22 32.79 -19.77
CA TYR A 13 -0.72 33.82 -19.39
C TYR A 13 -1.91 33.82 -20.37
N CYS A 14 -3.14 33.78 -19.85
CA CYS A 14 -4.28 34.32 -20.59
C CYS A 14 -4.07 35.84 -20.72
N PRO A 15 -3.95 36.41 -21.92
CA PRO A 15 -4.11 37.84 -22.09
C PRO A 15 -5.57 38.17 -21.80
N SER A 16 -5.76 39.16 -20.95
CA SER A 16 -7.01 39.82 -20.61
C SER A 16 -7.91 40.05 -21.84
N GLY A 17 -9.21 39.76 -21.72
CA GLY A 17 -10.22 40.58 -22.39
C GLY A 17 -11.05 39.98 -23.53
N VAL A 18 -11.19 38.66 -23.67
CA VAL A 18 -12.28 38.09 -24.49
C VAL A 18 -12.97 36.99 -23.68
N LEU A 19 -14.12 37.33 -23.08
CA LEU A 19 -15.09 36.31 -22.67
C LEU A 19 -15.51 35.56 -23.94
N SER A 20 -15.10 34.31 -24.08
CA SER A 20 -15.70 33.41 -25.06
C SER A 20 -17.22 33.32 -24.80
N PRO A 21 -18.09 33.43 -25.82
CA PRO A 21 -19.55 33.43 -25.65
C PRO A 21 -20.12 32.10 -25.11
N LEU A 22 -19.28 31.07 -24.95
CA LEU A 22 -19.63 29.74 -24.44
C LEU A 22 -20.09 29.69 -22.98
N CYS A 23 -19.86 30.74 -22.17
CA CYS A 23 -20.26 30.73 -20.75
C CYS A 23 -21.77 30.96 -20.51
N ALA A 24 -22.57 31.29 -21.54
CA ALA A 24 -23.99 31.62 -21.38
C ALA A 24 -24.94 30.78 -22.25
N GLU A 25 -24.47 29.66 -22.84
CA GLU A 25 -25.35 28.76 -23.58
C GLU A 25 -26.07 27.76 -22.66
N SER A 26 -27.36 27.54 -22.92
CA SER A 26 -28.12 26.48 -22.27
C SER A 26 -27.47 25.11 -22.58
N PRO A 27 -27.64 24.09 -21.71
CA PRO A 27 -27.11 22.75 -21.96
C PRO A 27 -27.50 22.18 -23.33
N GLU A 28 -28.69 22.54 -23.81
CA GLU A 28 -29.20 22.16 -25.12
C GLU A 28 -28.50 22.93 -26.26
N GLY A 29 -28.26 24.24 -26.11
CA GLY A 29 -27.52 25.03 -27.10
C GLY A 29 -26.05 24.59 -27.25
N PHE A 30 -25.40 24.25 -26.15
CA PHE A 30 -24.06 23.66 -26.17
C PHE A 30 -24.04 22.30 -26.89
N ALA A 31 -25.00 21.42 -26.57
CA ALA A 31 -25.12 20.12 -27.23
C ALA A 31 -25.40 20.26 -28.74
N GLU A 32 -26.19 21.26 -29.13
CA GLU A 32 -26.49 21.55 -30.53
C GLU A 32 -25.27 22.09 -31.27
N ASN A 33 -24.47 22.99 -30.67
CA ASN A 33 -23.22 23.48 -31.26
C ASN A 33 -22.15 22.38 -31.40
N VAL A 34 -22.02 21.51 -30.39
CA VAL A 34 -21.14 20.33 -30.48
C VAL A 34 -21.59 19.40 -31.59
N ARG A 35 -22.90 19.16 -31.73
CA ARG A 35 -23.46 18.35 -32.81
C ARG A 35 -23.22 19.00 -34.18
N ARG A 36 -23.44 20.32 -34.30
CA ARG A 36 -23.27 21.09 -35.53
C ARG A 36 -21.81 21.10 -36.00
N ASN A 37 -20.86 21.18 -35.06
CA ASN A 37 -19.42 21.05 -35.35
C ASN A 37 -18.99 19.59 -35.60
N GLY A 38 -19.75 18.60 -35.12
CA GLY A 38 -19.48 17.16 -35.24
C GLY A 38 -20.04 16.47 -36.49
N ILE A 39 -20.87 17.14 -37.32
CA ILE A 39 -21.48 16.59 -38.55
C ILE A 39 -20.45 16.32 -39.69
N MET A 40 -19.15 16.52 -39.45
CA MET A 40 -18.08 16.00 -40.33
C MET A 40 -17.71 14.53 -40.08
N ILE A 41 -18.55 13.76 -39.37
CA ILE A 41 -18.48 12.30 -39.34
C ILE A 41 -19.66 11.77 -40.15
N ASP A 42 -19.38 11.45 -41.41
CA ASP A 42 -20.33 11.03 -42.43
C ASP A 42 -21.15 9.80 -41.99
N ASP A 43 -22.47 9.99 -41.88
CA ASP A 43 -23.47 8.95 -41.67
C ASP A 43 -23.64 8.17 -42.98
N GLY A 44 -22.85 7.11 -43.19
CA GLY A 44 -23.12 6.22 -44.33
C GLY A 44 -22.02 5.23 -44.69
N ASP A 45 -20.76 5.55 -44.43
CA ASP A 45 -19.69 4.62 -44.76
C ASP A 45 -19.51 3.61 -43.65
N THR A 46 -19.70 2.34 -44.01
CA THR A 46 -19.35 1.20 -43.18
C THR A 46 -17.88 1.35 -42.81
N PHE A 47 -17.59 1.88 -41.61
CA PHE A 47 -16.25 2.03 -41.05
C PHE A 47 -15.64 0.63 -40.94
N SER A 48 -15.01 0.19 -42.03
CA SER A 48 -14.10 -0.95 -42.08
C SER A 48 -12.72 -0.33 -42.01
N PRO A 49 -12.25 0.06 -40.81
CA PRO A 49 -10.95 0.69 -40.72
C PRO A 49 -9.93 -0.32 -41.23
N LYS A 50 -9.18 0.05 -42.28
CA LYS A 50 -8.10 -0.77 -42.82
C LYS A 50 -7.22 -1.19 -41.65
N VAL A 51 -7.20 -2.49 -41.34
CA VAL A 51 -6.43 -3.07 -40.23
C VAL A 51 -4.96 -2.77 -40.49
N ARG A 52 -4.43 -1.72 -39.86
CA ARG A 52 -3.03 -1.35 -39.97
C ARG A 52 -2.18 -2.13 -38.97
N ARG A 53 -0.93 -2.34 -39.37
CA ARG A 53 0.07 -3.21 -38.74
C ARG A 53 0.36 -2.80 -37.29
N TRP A 54 0.50 -3.81 -36.42
CA TRP A 54 0.84 -3.69 -35.01
C TRP A 54 2.13 -2.89 -34.82
N ARG A 55 2.09 -1.80 -34.05
CA ARG A 55 3.24 -0.90 -33.87
C ARG A 55 4.11 -1.24 -32.66
N ASP A 56 3.51 -1.79 -31.60
CA ASP A 56 4.16 -1.97 -30.30
C ASP A 56 4.56 -3.43 -29.99
N VAL A 57 4.68 -4.27 -31.02
CA VAL A 57 5.08 -5.68 -30.89
C VAL A 57 6.45 -5.83 -30.22
N PHE A 58 7.36 -4.90 -30.49
CA PHE A 58 8.69 -4.87 -29.87
C PHE A 58 8.60 -4.72 -28.34
N TRP A 59 7.83 -3.75 -27.86
CA TRP A 59 7.65 -3.50 -26.42
C TRP A 59 6.90 -4.64 -25.74
N LEU A 60 5.91 -5.22 -26.43
CA LEU A 60 5.23 -6.43 -25.96
C LEU A 60 6.22 -7.60 -25.81
N ALA A 61 7.11 -7.81 -26.78
CA ALA A 61 8.11 -8.88 -26.71
C ALA A 61 9.07 -8.69 -25.54
N ILE A 62 9.54 -7.46 -25.29
CA ILE A 62 10.37 -7.14 -24.11
C ILE A 62 9.63 -7.43 -22.82
N PHE A 63 8.36 -7.04 -22.72
CA PHE A 63 7.54 -7.28 -21.53
C PHE A 63 7.31 -8.78 -21.28
N MET A 64 7.04 -9.56 -22.33
CA MET A 64 6.88 -11.00 -22.24
C MET A 64 8.19 -11.69 -21.86
N LEU A 65 9.31 -11.25 -22.44
CA LEU A 65 10.64 -11.75 -22.05
C LEU A 65 10.94 -11.46 -20.59
N HIS A 66 10.62 -10.26 -20.10
CA HIS A 66 10.76 -9.92 -18.68
C HIS A 66 9.93 -10.83 -17.78
N LEU A 67 8.64 -11.02 -18.09
CA LEU A 67 7.75 -11.89 -17.31
C LEU A 67 8.31 -13.33 -17.22
N ILE A 68 8.76 -13.88 -18.34
CA ILE A 68 9.30 -15.24 -18.40
C ILE A 68 10.64 -15.34 -17.68
N ALA A 69 11.61 -14.48 -18.03
CA ALA A 69 12.96 -14.52 -17.48
C ALA A 69 12.96 -14.24 -15.98
N LEU A 70 12.25 -13.19 -15.54
CA LEU A 70 12.19 -12.85 -14.13
C LEU A 70 11.32 -13.82 -13.34
N GLY A 71 10.21 -14.29 -13.91
CA GLY A 71 9.40 -15.34 -13.31
C GLY A 71 10.21 -16.61 -13.07
N PHE A 72 11.04 -17.01 -14.05
CA PHE A 72 11.97 -18.13 -13.90
C PHE A 72 13.01 -17.88 -12.80
N VAL A 73 13.62 -16.70 -12.75
CA VAL A 73 14.57 -16.32 -11.68
C VAL A 73 13.91 -16.36 -10.30
N LEU A 74 12.70 -15.82 -10.14
CA LEU A 74 11.94 -15.82 -8.89
C LEU A 74 11.64 -17.25 -8.42
N VAL A 75 11.22 -18.12 -9.32
CA VAL A 75 10.97 -19.54 -9.02
C VAL A 75 12.25 -20.25 -8.61
N LEU A 76 13.37 -20.02 -9.31
CA LEU A 76 14.67 -20.59 -8.93
C LEU A 76 15.14 -20.11 -7.55
N LEU A 77 15.02 -18.81 -7.28
CA LEU A 77 15.39 -18.23 -5.98
C LEU A 77 14.54 -18.81 -4.84
N GLY A 78 13.23 -18.95 -5.06
CA GLY A 78 12.32 -19.58 -4.10
C GLY A 78 12.65 -21.06 -3.87
N LEU A 79 12.82 -21.83 -4.95
CA LEU A 79 13.12 -23.27 -4.91
C LEU A 79 14.48 -23.60 -4.32
N ASN A 80 15.47 -22.72 -4.46
CA ASN A 80 16.83 -22.94 -3.95
C ASN A 80 16.85 -23.32 -2.47
N ARG A 81 15.97 -22.68 -1.67
CA ARG A 81 15.90 -22.85 -0.21
C ARG A 81 14.55 -23.42 0.27
N PHE A 82 13.82 -24.09 -0.63
CA PHE A 82 12.55 -24.77 -0.37
C PHE A 82 12.80 -26.22 0.07
N LYS A 83 12.26 -26.64 1.23
CA LYS A 83 12.51 -27.91 1.96
C LYS A 83 13.97 -28.22 2.35
N LYS A 84 14.96 -27.81 1.56
CA LYS A 84 16.39 -28.05 1.78
C LYS A 84 17.14 -26.72 1.78
N SER A 85 18.14 -26.59 2.65
CA SER A 85 18.86 -25.34 2.92
C SER A 85 19.69 -24.83 1.72
N ASP A 86 20.11 -25.69 0.81
CA ASP A 86 20.78 -25.30 -0.44
C ASP A 86 20.61 -26.43 -1.48
N ARG A 87 19.58 -26.32 -2.34
CA ARG A 87 19.28 -27.34 -3.36
C ARG A 87 20.06 -27.11 -4.66
N LEU A 88 20.39 -25.86 -4.99
CA LEU A 88 21.04 -25.49 -6.26
C LEU A 88 22.52 -25.08 -6.09
N ASN A 89 23.12 -25.21 -4.90
CA ASN A 89 24.52 -24.83 -4.61
C ASN A 89 24.83 -23.37 -5.00
N ILE A 90 23.85 -22.47 -4.89
CA ILE A 90 24.01 -21.06 -5.28
C ILE A 90 24.91 -20.34 -4.28
N ASP A 91 24.93 -20.80 -3.02
CA ASP A 91 25.75 -20.23 -1.95
C ASP A 91 27.25 -20.26 -2.30
N ARG A 92 27.69 -21.22 -3.14
CA ARG A 92 29.07 -21.30 -3.64
C ARG A 92 29.54 -20.02 -4.35
N TYR A 93 28.65 -19.36 -5.08
CA TYR A 93 28.96 -18.15 -5.86
C TYR A 93 28.72 -16.85 -5.07
N THR A 94 27.98 -16.90 -3.96
CA THR A 94 27.70 -15.75 -3.07
C THR A 94 28.69 -15.61 -1.90
N ASN A 95 29.68 -16.53 -1.81
CA ASN A 95 30.55 -16.84 -0.67
C ASN A 95 31.50 -15.75 -0.12
N ARG A 96 31.35 -14.45 -0.42
CA ARG A 96 32.34 -13.45 0.02
C ARG A 96 31.97 -12.62 1.27
N VAL A 97 30.73 -12.68 1.77
CA VAL A 97 30.34 -11.88 2.96
C VAL A 97 29.34 -12.68 3.82
N TRP A 98 29.83 -13.29 4.90
CA TRP A 98 29.13 -14.31 5.70
C TRP A 98 28.19 -13.74 6.78
N GLU A 99 26.97 -14.25 6.83
CA GLU A 99 26.16 -14.45 8.05
C GLU A 99 25.46 -15.83 8.00
N HIS A 100 25.60 -16.61 9.06
CA HIS A 100 25.14 -18.00 9.16
C HIS A 100 23.64 -18.10 9.52
N ASN A 101 22.76 -17.53 8.69
CA ASN A 101 21.31 -17.60 8.91
C ASN A 101 20.68 -18.78 8.14
N ASN A 102 20.16 -19.76 8.89
CA ASN A 102 19.55 -21.00 8.40
C ASN A 102 18.03 -20.83 8.16
N GLY A 103 17.64 -19.78 7.44
CA GLY A 103 16.25 -19.58 7.05
C GLY A 103 15.82 -20.47 5.89
N LEU A 104 14.66 -21.13 5.98
CA LEU A 104 14.00 -21.82 4.86
C LEU A 104 12.97 -20.90 4.23
N THR A 105 12.74 -21.01 2.92
CA THR A 105 11.71 -20.22 2.22
C THR A 105 10.32 -20.42 2.83
N GLU A 106 10.06 -21.62 3.37
CA GLU A 106 8.79 -22.00 4.03
C GLU A 106 8.49 -21.20 5.29
N ASN A 107 9.50 -20.65 5.97
CA ASN A 107 9.29 -19.84 7.17
C ASN A 107 8.80 -18.44 6.82
N TYR A 108 9.09 -17.96 5.61
CA TYR A 108 8.81 -16.58 5.21
C TYR A 108 7.67 -16.49 4.20
N TRP A 109 7.55 -17.42 3.25
CA TRP A 109 6.51 -17.40 2.21
C TRP A 109 5.12 -17.20 2.82
N PRO A 110 4.65 -18.02 3.79
CA PRO A 110 3.27 -17.92 4.28
C PRO A 110 2.93 -16.52 4.78
N ASN A 111 3.87 -15.82 5.42
CA ASN A 111 3.69 -14.46 5.89
C ASN A 111 3.46 -13.47 4.73
N TYR A 112 4.27 -13.57 3.67
CA TYR A 112 4.08 -12.75 2.45
C TYR A 112 2.76 -13.08 1.74
N ALA A 113 2.38 -14.35 1.67
CA ALA A 113 1.13 -14.78 1.05
C ALA A 113 -0.10 -14.30 1.84
N VAL A 114 -0.07 -14.39 3.17
CA VAL A 114 -1.13 -13.86 4.04
C VAL A 114 -1.23 -12.34 3.89
N ALA A 115 -0.11 -11.61 3.91
CA ALA A 115 -0.11 -10.16 3.71
C ALA A 115 -0.69 -9.77 2.33
N GLY A 116 -0.30 -10.48 1.27
CA GLY A 116 -0.86 -10.29 -0.07
C GLY A 116 -2.36 -10.60 -0.15
N GLY A 117 -2.81 -11.67 0.52
CA GLY A 117 -4.22 -12.03 0.61
C GLY A 117 -5.07 -11.00 1.36
N VAL A 118 -4.58 -10.49 2.49
CA VAL A 118 -5.22 -9.39 3.23
C VAL A 118 -5.30 -8.13 2.38
N GLY A 119 -4.23 -7.77 1.67
CA GLY A 119 -4.23 -6.63 0.74
C GLY A 119 -5.25 -6.80 -0.40
N ALA A 120 -5.36 -7.99 -0.98
CA ALA A 120 -6.35 -8.29 -2.01
C ALA A 120 -7.79 -8.20 -1.48
N ALA A 121 -8.05 -8.72 -0.28
CA ALA A 121 -9.36 -8.64 0.37
C ALA A 121 -9.75 -7.19 0.70
N LEU A 122 -8.82 -6.39 1.24
CA LEU A 122 -9.02 -4.96 1.49
C LEU A 122 -9.32 -4.20 0.19
N GLY A 123 -8.57 -4.47 -0.88
CA GLY A 123 -8.83 -3.88 -2.20
C GLY A 123 -10.21 -4.26 -2.76
N TRP A 124 -10.64 -5.51 -2.55
CA TRP A 124 -11.97 -5.97 -2.96
C TRP A 124 -13.09 -5.28 -2.18
N ILE A 125 -12.97 -5.22 -0.86
CA ILE A 125 -13.92 -4.51 0.03
C ILE A 125 -14.01 -3.04 -0.38
N TRP A 126 -12.86 -2.41 -0.67
CA TRP A 126 -12.78 -1.03 -1.15
C TRP A 126 -13.56 -0.81 -2.45
N LEU A 127 -13.42 -1.72 -3.43
CA LEU A 127 -14.15 -1.66 -4.70
C LEU A 127 -15.67 -1.80 -4.51
N LEU A 128 -16.13 -2.66 -3.60
CA LEU A 128 -17.55 -2.84 -3.30
C LEU A 128 -18.15 -1.59 -2.62
N LEU A 129 -17.40 -0.96 -1.73
CA LEU A 129 -17.82 0.28 -1.07
C LEU A 129 -17.89 1.45 -2.06
N LEU A 130 -16.97 1.52 -3.03
CA LEU A 130 -17.00 2.53 -4.11
C LEU A 130 -18.28 2.42 -4.95
N GLY A 131 -18.76 1.20 -5.21
CA GLY A 131 -19.94 0.97 -6.03
C GLY A 131 -21.28 1.19 -5.32
N SER A 132 -21.33 0.99 -4.00
CA SER A 132 -22.58 1.10 -3.21
C SER A 132 -22.77 2.46 -2.54
N HIS A 133 -21.70 3.04 -1.97
CA HIS A 133 -21.78 4.23 -1.12
C HIS A 133 -20.63 5.23 -1.38
N ALA A 134 -20.41 5.60 -2.66
CA ALA A 134 -19.35 6.54 -3.05
C ALA A 134 -19.33 7.84 -2.22
N ASN A 135 -20.51 8.32 -1.78
CA ASN A 135 -20.63 9.54 -1.01
C ASN A 135 -19.98 9.45 0.38
N LEU A 136 -20.24 8.35 1.08
CA LEU A 136 -19.65 8.06 2.38
C LEU A 136 -18.16 7.75 2.21
N MET A 137 -17.83 6.94 1.20
CA MET A 137 -16.48 6.45 1.00
C MET A 137 -15.46 7.56 0.72
N MET A 138 -15.85 8.57 -0.06
CA MET A 138 -14.96 9.68 -0.37
C MET A 138 -14.68 10.56 0.84
N LYS A 139 -15.70 10.86 1.67
CA LYS A 139 -15.52 11.60 2.93
C LYS A 139 -14.64 10.83 3.90
N VAL A 140 -14.92 9.54 4.06
CA VAL A 140 -14.20 8.66 4.98
C VAL A 140 -12.75 8.47 4.54
N SER A 141 -12.48 8.19 3.26
CA SER A 141 -11.12 8.01 2.74
C SER A 141 -10.23 9.23 2.99
N VAL A 142 -10.79 10.41 2.79
CA VAL A 142 -10.09 11.68 2.91
C VAL A 142 -9.76 11.99 4.37
N HIS A 143 -10.73 11.82 5.28
CA HIS A 143 -10.52 12.07 6.71
C HIS A 143 -9.63 11.01 7.36
N ILE A 144 -9.81 9.72 7.01
CA ILE A 144 -8.99 8.63 7.54
C ILE A 144 -7.53 8.79 7.12
N LEU A 145 -7.23 9.08 5.84
CA LEU A 145 -5.84 9.23 5.42
C LEU A 145 -5.13 10.38 6.15
N THR A 146 -5.83 11.52 6.30
CA THR A 146 -5.26 12.69 6.99
C THR A 146 -5.01 12.41 8.48
N THR A 147 -5.99 11.82 9.16
CA THR A 147 -5.85 11.43 10.59
C THR A 147 -4.77 10.38 10.77
N TYR A 148 -4.70 9.40 9.87
CA TYR A 148 -3.71 8.34 9.91
C TYR A 148 -2.28 8.88 9.77
N LEU A 149 -2.02 9.78 8.80
CA LEU A 149 -0.72 10.44 8.64
C LEU A 149 -0.33 11.26 9.88
N ALA A 150 -1.30 11.95 10.49
CA ALA A 150 -1.08 12.72 11.72
C ALA A 150 -0.73 11.80 12.91
N VAL A 151 -1.44 10.68 13.07
CA VAL A 151 -1.17 9.71 14.15
C VAL A 151 0.20 9.08 13.98
N ILE A 152 0.57 8.62 12.77
CA ILE A 152 1.91 8.07 12.52
C ILE A 152 2.99 9.10 12.80
N SER A 153 2.79 10.36 12.41
CA SER A 153 3.72 11.44 12.70
C SER A 153 4.00 11.54 14.21
N VAL A 154 2.95 11.58 15.05
CA VAL A 154 3.10 11.63 16.51
C VAL A 154 3.84 10.40 17.05
N LEU A 155 3.52 9.20 16.55
CA LEU A 155 4.20 7.97 16.93
C LEU A 155 5.69 7.98 16.51
N CYS A 156 6.04 8.54 15.35
CA CYS A 156 7.42 8.70 14.92
C CYS A 156 8.22 9.62 15.85
N PHE A 157 7.63 10.74 16.30
CA PHE A 157 8.26 11.61 17.30
C PHE A 157 8.44 10.90 18.63
N TRP A 158 7.46 10.10 19.07
CA TRP A 158 7.56 9.29 20.28
C TRP A 158 8.71 8.27 20.21
N CYS A 159 8.87 7.62 19.06
CA CYS A 159 9.95 6.67 18.80
C CYS A 159 11.32 7.32 18.51
N LYS A 160 11.47 8.64 18.76
CA LYS A 160 12.68 9.45 18.48
C LYS A 160 13.12 9.44 17.00
N GLN A 161 12.22 9.11 16.08
CA GLN A 161 12.46 9.13 14.62
C GLN A 161 12.10 10.50 14.05
N PHE A 162 12.94 11.51 14.33
CA PHE A 162 12.63 12.91 14.03
C PHE A 162 12.39 13.17 12.53
N PHE A 163 13.25 12.64 11.66
CA PHE A 163 13.14 12.83 10.21
C PHE A 163 11.78 12.34 9.66
N TRP A 164 11.40 11.10 10.01
CA TRP A 164 10.14 10.51 9.56
C TRP A 164 8.92 11.20 10.18
N GLY A 165 9.02 11.62 11.44
CA GLY A 165 7.98 12.42 12.10
C GLY A 165 7.70 13.73 11.37
N VAL A 166 8.74 14.50 11.02
CA VAL A 166 8.58 15.73 10.24
C VAL A 166 8.00 15.44 8.86
N ALA A 167 8.48 14.42 8.16
CA ALA A 167 7.98 14.07 6.82
C ALA A 167 6.48 13.73 6.83
N PHE A 168 6.01 12.91 7.78
CA PHE A 168 4.59 12.58 7.91
C PHE A 168 3.76 13.77 8.40
N ALA A 169 4.28 14.64 9.27
CA ALA A 169 3.61 15.87 9.68
C ALA A 169 3.37 16.81 8.49
N THR A 170 4.39 17.04 7.67
CA THR A 170 4.28 17.83 6.44
C THR A 170 3.29 17.19 5.47
N GLY A 171 3.36 15.86 5.30
CA GLY A 171 2.40 15.12 4.48
C GLY A 171 0.95 15.27 4.97
N ALA A 172 0.71 15.18 6.27
CA ALA A 172 -0.60 15.38 6.87
C ALA A 172 -1.12 16.82 6.68
N ALA A 173 -0.27 17.83 6.85
CA ALA A 173 -0.63 19.23 6.64
C ALA A 173 -0.98 19.51 5.17
N LEU A 174 -0.16 19.06 4.22
CA LEU A 174 -0.44 19.20 2.80
C LEU A 174 -1.71 18.46 2.39
N GLN A 175 -1.91 17.25 2.91
CA GLN A 175 -3.13 16.48 2.67
C GLN A 175 -4.36 17.22 3.21
N PHE A 176 -4.29 17.78 4.42
CA PHE A 176 -5.39 18.55 5.00
C PHE A 176 -5.73 19.80 4.17
N LEU A 177 -4.72 20.56 3.73
CA LEU A 177 -4.91 21.72 2.87
C LEU A 177 -5.53 21.35 1.51
N TYR A 178 -5.07 20.25 0.92
CA TYR A 178 -5.65 19.71 -0.31
C TYR A 178 -7.14 19.39 -0.12
N VAL A 179 -7.49 18.77 1.00
CA VAL A 179 -8.87 18.36 1.32
C VAL A 179 -9.79 19.56 1.44
N ILE A 180 -9.35 20.63 2.12
CA ILE A 180 -10.10 21.88 2.19
C ILE A 180 -10.29 22.46 0.79
N SER A 181 -9.26 22.43 -0.05
CA SER A 181 -9.30 22.99 -1.41
C SER A 181 -10.25 22.24 -2.36
N VAL A 182 -10.52 20.95 -2.09
CA VAL A 182 -11.29 20.06 -2.99
C VAL A 182 -12.70 19.78 -2.49
N VAL A 183 -13.04 20.14 -1.25
CA VAL A 183 -14.32 19.75 -0.60
C VAL A 183 -15.54 20.17 -1.42
N ASP A 184 -15.51 21.34 -2.05
CA ASP A 184 -16.61 21.87 -2.86
C ASP A 184 -16.77 21.14 -4.20
N ARG A 185 -15.71 20.44 -4.66
CA ARG A 185 -15.70 19.68 -5.92
C ARG A 185 -16.20 18.24 -5.76
N LEU A 186 -16.30 17.77 -4.53
CA LEU A 186 -16.68 16.39 -4.20
C LEU A 186 -18.06 15.99 -4.73
N PRO A 187 -19.14 16.79 -4.63
CA PRO A 187 -20.46 16.37 -5.09
C PRO A 187 -20.51 16.06 -6.59
N PHE A 188 -19.79 16.83 -7.40
CA PHE A 188 -19.68 16.59 -8.84
C PHE A 188 -18.89 15.31 -9.13
N THR A 189 -17.72 15.17 -8.50
CA THR A 189 -16.87 13.97 -8.63
C THR A 189 -17.63 12.70 -8.26
N MET A 190 -18.47 12.74 -7.21
CA MET A 190 -19.34 11.62 -6.81
C MET A 190 -20.31 11.22 -7.91
N LEU A 191 -20.98 12.20 -8.52
CA LEU A 191 -21.98 11.95 -9.55
C LEU A 191 -21.35 11.24 -10.74
N VAL A 192 -20.22 11.76 -11.23
CA VAL A 192 -19.47 11.16 -12.35
C VAL A 192 -19.03 9.74 -11.99
N LEU A 193 -18.45 9.55 -10.81
CA LEU A 193 -17.97 8.24 -10.36
C LEU A 193 -19.11 7.22 -10.22
N GLN A 194 -20.24 7.60 -9.62
CA GLN A 194 -21.40 6.72 -9.49
C GLN A 194 -21.96 6.28 -10.85
N LYS A 195 -22.07 7.22 -11.80
CA LYS A 195 -22.53 6.90 -13.15
C LYS A 195 -21.54 6.02 -13.90
N ALA A 196 -20.24 6.30 -13.78
CA ALA A 196 -19.17 5.50 -14.37
C ALA A 196 -19.14 4.07 -13.81
N VAL A 197 -19.21 3.91 -12.48
CA VAL A 197 -19.21 2.60 -11.83
C VAL A 197 -20.46 1.81 -12.22
N LYS A 198 -21.65 2.42 -12.16
CA LYS A 198 -22.90 1.76 -12.59
C LYS A 198 -22.83 1.29 -14.05
N MET A 199 -22.24 2.10 -14.93
CA MET A 199 -22.02 1.74 -16.33
C MET A 199 -21.09 0.53 -16.45
N VAL A 200 -19.94 0.54 -15.76
CA VAL A 200 -18.96 -0.55 -15.80
C VAL A 200 -19.55 -1.86 -15.27
N TRP A 201 -20.27 -1.83 -14.14
CA TRP A 201 -20.90 -3.02 -13.55
C TRP A 201 -22.02 -3.61 -14.42
N SER A 202 -22.65 -2.79 -15.28
CA SER A 202 -23.65 -3.27 -16.24
C SER A 202 -23.05 -4.09 -17.40
N LEU A 203 -21.72 -4.08 -17.55
CA LEU A 203 -20.99 -4.72 -18.64
C LEU A 203 -20.25 -5.98 -18.13
N PRO A 204 -20.82 -7.19 -18.32
CA PRO A 204 -20.19 -8.43 -17.87
C PRO A 204 -18.83 -8.70 -18.54
N GLU A 205 -18.62 -8.19 -19.76
CA GLU A 205 -17.35 -8.29 -20.48
C GLU A 205 -16.25 -7.48 -19.81
N VAL A 206 -16.55 -6.30 -19.25
CA VAL A 206 -15.58 -5.53 -18.45
C VAL A 206 -15.19 -6.31 -17.20
N MET A 207 -16.17 -6.88 -16.51
CA MET A 207 -15.94 -7.65 -15.29
C MET A 207 -15.09 -8.91 -15.55
N ARG A 208 -15.34 -9.63 -16.65
CA ARG A 208 -14.55 -10.80 -17.04
C ARG A 208 -13.08 -10.44 -17.32
N VAL A 209 -12.84 -9.34 -18.04
CA VAL A 209 -11.49 -8.82 -18.27
C VAL A 209 -10.83 -8.43 -16.95
N ALA A 210 -11.53 -7.67 -16.11
CA ALA A 210 -11.01 -7.25 -14.81
C ALA A 210 -10.59 -8.45 -13.94
N TYR A 211 -11.44 -9.47 -13.83
CA TYR A 211 -11.11 -10.69 -13.07
C TYR A 211 -9.94 -11.48 -13.66
N ALA A 212 -9.82 -11.55 -14.98
CA ALA A 212 -8.68 -12.19 -15.62
C ALA A 212 -7.36 -11.47 -15.29
N PHE A 213 -7.33 -10.14 -15.37
CA PHE A 213 -6.13 -9.35 -15.04
C PHE A 213 -5.81 -9.37 -13.55
N VAL A 214 -6.82 -9.37 -12.66
CA VAL A 214 -6.62 -9.56 -11.22
C VAL A 214 -6.02 -10.94 -10.95
N ALA A 215 -6.51 -12.00 -11.58
CA ALA A 215 -5.95 -13.35 -11.43
C ALA A 215 -4.47 -13.41 -11.88
N VAL A 216 -4.13 -12.79 -13.02
CA VAL A 216 -2.73 -12.67 -13.48
C VAL A 216 -1.87 -11.94 -12.45
N MET A 217 -2.36 -10.83 -11.89
CA MET A 217 -1.63 -10.07 -10.87
C MET A 217 -1.45 -10.87 -9.57
N LEU A 218 -2.46 -11.62 -9.14
CA LEU A 218 -2.38 -12.49 -7.96
C LEU A 218 -1.40 -13.66 -8.16
N LEU A 219 -1.40 -14.28 -9.34
CA LEU A 219 -0.41 -15.30 -9.70
C LEU A 219 1.01 -14.72 -9.68
N TRP A 220 1.19 -13.55 -10.27
CA TRP A 220 2.47 -12.85 -10.29
C TRP A 220 2.92 -12.46 -8.87
N MET A 221 2.00 -11.99 -8.03
CA MET A 221 2.26 -11.72 -6.60
C MET A 221 2.67 -13.01 -5.85
N GLY A 222 2.05 -14.14 -6.16
CA GLY A 222 2.42 -15.46 -5.62
C GLY A 222 3.84 -15.87 -6.00
N ILE A 223 4.20 -15.75 -7.28
CA ILE A 223 5.55 -16.04 -7.77
C ILE A 223 6.57 -15.07 -7.15
N TRP A 224 6.22 -13.79 -7.05
CA TRP A 224 7.08 -12.77 -6.46
C TRP A 224 7.32 -13.00 -4.97
N SER A 225 6.26 -13.25 -4.20
CA SER A 225 6.36 -13.54 -2.76
C SER A 225 7.20 -14.79 -2.49
N PHE A 226 7.09 -15.82 -3.33
CA PHE A 226 7.96 -17.00 -3.24
C PHE A 226 9.44 -16.65 -3.47
N GLY A 227 9.74 -15.92 -4.54
CA GLY A 227 11.11 -15.52 -4.84
C GLY A 227 11.69 -14.56 -3.79
N ALA A 228 10.90 -13.60 -3.32
CA ALA A 228 11.28 -12.68 -2.25
C ALA A 228 11.57 -13.43 -0.94
N ALA A 229 10.73 -14.40 -0.57
CA ALA A 229 10.97 -15.27 0.57
C ALA A 229 12.26 -16.08 0.41
N GLY A 230 12.58 -16.56 -0.80
CA GLY A 230 13.86 -17.22 -1.11
C GLY A 230 15.07 -16.30 -0.97
N VAL A 231 14.93 -15.02 -1.33
CA VAL A 231 15.98 -14.00 -1.16
C VAL A 231 16.20 -13.66 0.31
N VAL A 232 15.13 -13.47 1.08
CA VAL A 232 15.20 -13.23 2.53
C VAL A 232 15.81 -14.43 3.24
N ALA A 233 15.42 -15.63 2.82
CA ALA A 233 16.00 -16.86 3.32
C ALA A 233 17.49 -16.93 2.99
N SER A 234 17.94 -16.59 1.78
CA SER A 234 19.34 -16.76 1.32
C SER A 234 20.39 -16.08 2.23
N SER A 235 21.57 -16.67 2.38
CA SER A 235 22.71 -16.23 3.23
C SER A 235 23.49 -15.01 2.68
N ARG A 236 22.89 -14.20 1.80
CA ARG A 236 23.55 -13.05 1.16
C ARG A 236 23.77 -11.92 2.19
N GLY A 237 24.87 -11.17 2.08
CA GLY A 237 25.10 -10.01 2.95
C GLY A 237 23.95 -9.00 2.92
N ASP A 238 23.69 -8.31 4.03
CA ASP A 238 22.50 -7.48 4.23
C ASP A 238 22.26 -6.48 3.09
N LEU A 239 23.32 -5.76 2.67
CA LEU A 239 23.22 -4.80 1.58
C LEU A 239 22.74 -5.43 0.26
N GLY A 240 23.25 -6.62 -0.06
CA GLY A 240 22.87 -7.34 -1.28
C GLY A 240 21.46 -7.93 -1.24
N ARG A 241 21.00 -8.38 -0.06
CA ARG A 241 19.61 -8.83 0.13
C ARG A 241 18.63 -7.68 -0.10
N TRP A 242 18.83 -6.55 0.58
CA TRP A 242 17.94 -5.40 0.47
C TRP A 242 17.90 -4.83 -0.94
N TRP A 243 19.07 -4.69 -1.60
CA TRP A 243 19.11 -4.20 -2.97
C TRP A 243 18.38 -5.11 -3.95
N LEU A 244 18.54 -6.43 -3.81
CA LEU A 244 17.83 -7.38 -4.65
C LEU A 244 16.32 -7.31 -4.42
N LEU A 245 15.86 -7.21 -3.17
CA LEU A 245 14.44 -7.02 -2.86
C LEU A 245 13.88 -5.72 -3.45
N VAL A 246 14.65 -4.64 -3.45
CA VAL A 246 14.26 -3.38 -4.09
C VAL A 246 14.10 -3.57 -5.59
N VAL A 247 15.07 -4.18 -6.27
CA VAL A 247 15.01 -4.44 -7.73
C VAL A 247 13.80 -5.33 -8.07
N LEU A 248 13.57 -6.40 -7.30
CA LEU A 248 12.41 -7.26 -7.46
C LEU A 248 11.10 -6.50 -7.21
N SER A 249 11.04 -5.61 -6.23
CA SER A 249 9.86 -4.78 -5.94
C SER A 249 9.58 -3.78 -7.07
N VAL A 250 10.61 -3.15 -7.63
CA VAL A 250 10.49 -2.25 -8.79
C VAL A 250 9.90 -2.99 -9.99
N SER A 251 10.34 -4.22 -10.24
CA SER A 251 9.76 -5.05 -11.30
C SER A 251 8.28 -5.42 -11.01
N LEU A 252 7.94 -5.78 -9.77
CA LEU A 252 6.55 -6.07 -9.38
C LEU A 252 5.66 -4.85 -9.66
N PHE A 253 6.11 -3.67 -9.26
CA PHE A 253 5.41 -2.41 -9.51
C PHE A 253 5.28 -2.12 -11.01
N TRP A 254 6.35 -2.31 -11.78
CA TRP A 254 6.32 -2.10 -13.23
C TRP A 254 5.33 -3.05 -13.93
N THR A 255 5.30 -4.32 -13.52
CA THR A 255 4.33 -5.30 -14.03
C THR A 255 2.90 -4.87 -13.71
N GLY A 256 2.64 -4.43 -12.48
CA GLY A 256 1.34 -3.89 -12.08
C GLY A 256 0.94 -2.65 -12.88
N ALA A 257 1.87 -1.74 -13.17
CA ALA A 257 1.63 -0.54 -13.98
C ALA A 257 1.26 -0.89 -15.43
N VAL A 258 1.96 -1.84 -16.05
CA VAL A 258 1.65 -2.30 -17.42
C VAL A 258 0.27 -2.97 -17.47
N LEU A 259 -0.05 -3.85 -16.53
CA LEU A 259 -1.37 -4.48 -16.45
C LEU A 259 -2.48 -3.46 -16.20
N CYS A 260 -2.28 -2.50 -15.29
CA CYS A 260 -3.24 -1.42 -15.00
C CYS A 260 -3.52 -0.58 -16.26
N ASN A 261 -2.48 -0.17 -16.98
CA ASN A 261 -2.63 0.59 -18.22
C ASN A 261 -3.37 -0.21 -19.29
N THR A 262 -3.06 -1.50 -19.41
CA THR A 262 -3.71 -2.40 -20.38
C THR A 262 -5.21 -2.51 -20.10
N VAL A 263 -5.59 -2.74 -18.84
CA VAL A 263 -7.00 -2.76 -18.43
C VAL A 263 -7.65 -1.42 -18.70
N HIS A 264 -6.99 -0.31 -18.38
CA HIS A 264 -7.51 1.04 -18.62
C HIS A 264 -7.90 1.26 -20.08
N VAL A 265 -7.01 0.90 -21.02
CA VAL A 265 -7.26 1.02 -22.46
C VAL A 265 -8.43 0.13 -22.90
N ILE A 266 -8.47 -1.13 -22.45
CA ILE A 266 -9.54 -2.08 -22.81
C ILE A 266 -10.90 -1.57 -22.30
N VAL A 267 -10.96 -1.12 -21.05
CA VAL A 267 -12.19 -0.61 -20.43
C VAL A 267 -12.63 0.69 -21.10
N SER A 268 -11.72 1.63 -21.34
CA SER A 268 -12.04 2.88 -22.07
C SER A 268 -12.58 2.60 -23.47
N GLY A 269 -11.98 1.67 -24.22
CA GLY A 269 -12.47 1.28 -25.54
C GLY A 269 -13.85 0.60 -25.50
N LEU A 270 -14.13 -0.20 -24.49
CA LEU A 270 -15.42 -0.86 -24.32
C LEU A 270 -16.52 0.13 -23.88
N VAL A 271 -16.19 1.08 -22.99
CA VAL A 271 -17.10 2.18 -22.60
C VAL A 271 -17.43 3.05 -23.82
N PHE A 272 -16.42 3.43 -24.62
CA PHE A 272 -16.62 4.19 -25.85
C PHE A 272 -17.57 3.47 -26.83
N LEU A 273 -17.36 2.16 -27.05
CA LEU A 273 -18.22 1.37 -27.92
C LEU A 273 -19.68 1.36 -27.45
N VAL A 274 -19.91 1.25 -26.13
CA VAL A 274 -21.25 1.25 -25.52
C VAL A 274 -21.92 2.61 -25.67
N LEU A 275 -21.17 3.71 -25.51
CA LEU A 275 -21.70 5.08 -25.62
C LEU A 275 -22.13 5.41 -27.05
N ILE A 276 -21.37 4.98 -28.06
CA ILE A 276 -21.73 5.21 -29.48
C ILE A 276 -23.00 4.45 -29.88
N HIS A 277 -23.22 3.26 -29.32
CA HIS A 277 -24.41 2.46 -29.63
C HIS A 277 -25.63 2.86 -28.78
N GLY A 278 -25.65 4.04 -28.15
CA GLY A 278 -26.83 4.55 -27.43
C GLY A 278 -27.16 3.84 -26.12
N GLY A 279 -26.21 3.08 -25.56
CA GLY A 279 -26.44 2.24 -24.38
C GLY A 279 -27.26 0.98 -24.70
N ARG A 280 -27.33 0.05 -23.74
CA ARG A 280 -27.88 -1.30 -23.92
C ARG A 280 -29.39 -1.35 -24.30
N ASN A 281 -30.07 -0.20 -24.24
CA ASN A 281 -31.52 -0.07 -24.47
C ASN A 281 -31.87 0.47 -25.87
N ALA A 282 -30.89 0.89 -26.68
CA ALA A 282 -31.09 1.31 -28.05
C ALA A 282 -30.15 0.48 -28.96
N SER A 283 -30.74 -0.34 -29.83
CA SER A 283 -30.08 -1.29 -30.76
C SER A 283 -29.37 -2.51 -30.14
N PRO A 284 -29.54 -3.71 -30.75
CA PRO A 284 -28.88 -4.93 -30.28
C PRO A 284 -27.36 -4.80 -30.41
N MET A 285 -26.67 -4.94 -29.28
CA MET A 285 -25.22 -4.90 -29.22
C MET A 285 -24.62 -5.97 -30.16
N PRO A 286 -23.59 -5.66 -30.97
CA PRO A 286 -23.04 -6.61 -31.92
C PRO A 286 -22.45 -7.84 -31.20
N PRO A 287 -22.52 -9.04 -31.81
CA PRO A 287 -21.88 -10.23 -31.25
C PRO A 287 -20.37 -9.99 -31.09
N ASN A 288 -19.83 -10.34 -29.92
CA ASN A 288 -18.43 -10.13 -29.49
C ASN A 288 -17.99 -8.64 -29.37
N PRO A 289 -18.58 -7.86 -28.46
CA PRO A 289 -18.26 -6.44 -28.28
C PRO A 289 -16.81 -6.20 -27.86
N LEU A 290 -16.21 -7.12 -27.10
CA LEU A 290 -14.81 -7.07 -26.70
C LEU A 290 -13.86 -7.17 -27.89
N MET A 291 -14.12 -8.10 -28.81
CA MET A 291 -13.26 -8.26 -29.99
C MET A 291 -13.41 -7.07 -30.94
N LYS A 292 -14.62 -6.49 -31.05
CA LYS A 292 -14.88 -5.32 -31.87
C LYS A 292 -14.29 -4.04 -31.26
N SER A 293 -14.35 -3.87 -29.94
CA SER A 293 -13.68 -2.76 -29.25
C SER A 293 -12.16 -2.89 -29.34
N LEU A 294 -11.61 -4.11 -29.19
CA LEU A 294 -10.18 -4.37 -29.34
C LEU A 294 -9.74 -4.07 -30.78
N ARG A 295 -10.51 -4.51 -31.79
CA ARG A 295 -10.26 -4.17 -33.20
C ARG A 295 -10.35 -2.67 -33.45
N TYR A 296 -11.31 -1.97 -32.86
CA TYR A 296 -11.42 -0.52 -32.95
C TYR A 296 -10.22 0.17 -32.31
N ALA A 297 -9.83 -0.24 -31.10
CA ALA A 297 -8.64 0.28 -30.44
C ALA A 297 -7.40 0.07 -31.33
N ILE A 298 -7.16 -1.18 -31.77
CA ILE A 298 -6.06 -1.55 -32.67
C ILE A 298 -6.09 -0.74 -33.98
N ALA A 299 -7.28 -0.48 -34.54
CA ALA A 299 -7.43 0.24 -35.80
C ALA A 299 -7.30 1.77 -35.65
N VAL A 300 -7.69 2.34 -34.51
CA VAL A 300 -7.50 3.76 -34.15
C VAL A 300 -6.02 4.04 -33.80
N TYR A 301 -5.26 3.04 -33.34
CA TYR A 301 -3.81 3.12 -33.06
C TYR A 301 -2.89 3.37 -34.28
N GLY A 302 -3.44 3.70 -35.45
CA GLY A 302 -2.64 4.22 -36.57
C GLY A 302 -1.94 5.55 -36.27
N LYS A 303 -2.42 6.33 -35.28
CA LYS A 303 -1.78 7.56 -34.78
C LYS A 303 -0.88 7.23 -33.58
N GLY A 304 0.29 7.87 -33.48
CA GLY A 304 1.18 7.70 -32.31
C GLY A 304 0.54 8.27 -31.04
N PHE A 305 0.81 7.66 -29.88
CA PHE A 305 0.22 8.03 -28.58
C PHE A 305 0.24 9.54 -28.32
N ASN A 306 1.41 10.19 -28.48
CA ASN A 306 1.55 11.63 -28.27
C ASN A 306 0.67 12.47 -29.21
N ARG A 307 0.47 12.02 -30.47
CA ARG A 307 -0.40 12.70 -31.42
C ARG A 307 -1.87 12.48 -31.09
N ALA A 308 -2.27 11.25 -30.77
CA ALA A 308 -3.63 10.96 -30.34
C ALA A 308 -4.02 11.70 -29.05
N ALA A 309 -3.10 11.78 -28.08
CA ALA A 309 -3.30 12.53 -26.84
C ALA A 309 -3.40 14.03 -27.09
N ARG A 310 -2.58 14.59 -28.00
CA ARG A 310 -2.68 15.99 -28.41
C ARG A 310 -4.01 16.29 -29.10
N ASP A 311 -4.41 15.48 -30.08
CA ASP A 311 -5.68 15.65 -30.79
C ASP A 311 -6.87 15.60 -29.79
N ALA A 312 -6.83 14.70 -28.81
CA ALA A 312 -7.85 14.60 -27.76
C ALA A 312 -7.84 15.83 -26.84
N TRP A 313 -6.66 16.35 -26.49
CA TRP A 313 -6.53 17.56 -25.68
C TRP A 313 -7.05 18.80 -26.41
N GLU A 314 -6.68 18.98 -27.68
CA GLU A 314 -7.19 20.06 -28.54
C GLU A 314 -8.73 20.00 -28.66
N LEU A 315 -9.31 18.80 -28.69
CA LEU A 315 -10.76 18.61 -28.65
C LEU A 315 -11.36 19.06 -27.31
N PHE A 316 -10.74 18.73 -26.17
CA PHE A 316 -11.20 19.19 -24.86
C PHE A 316 -11.11 20.70 -24.68
N GLN A 317 -10.07 21.32 -25.23
CA GLN A 317 -9.90 22.77 -25.22
C GLN A 317 -10.94 23.46 -26.10
N SER A 318 -11.13 22.97 -27.33
CA SER A 318 -12.07 23.56 -28.28
C SER A 318 -13.54 23.41 -27.87
N THR A 319 -13.87 22.41 -27.04
CA THR A 319 -15.23 22.20 -26.50
C THR A 319 -15.44 22.81 -25.11
N GLY A 320 -14.39 23.29 -24.43
CA GLY A 320 -14.47 23.78 -23.04
C GLY A 320 -14.64 22.68 -21.98
N VAL A 321 -14.60 21.40 -22.38
CA VAL A 321 -14.71 20.24 -21.47
C VAL A 321 -13.51 20.16 -20.51
N GLU A 322 -12.38 20.82 -20.82
CA GLU A 322 -11.24 20.91 -19.91
C GLU A 322 -11.60 21.44 -18.51
N ALA A 323 -12.57 22.36 -18.40
CA ALA A 323 -13.00 22.91 -17.12
C ALA A 323 -13.68 21.83 -16.26
N LEU A 324 -14.42 20.92 -16.89
CA LEU A 324 -15.08 19.80 -16.21
C LEU A 324 -14.07 18.74 -15.76
N VAL A 325 -13.07 18.45 -16.60
CA VAL A 325 -11.99 17.51 -16.29
C VAL A 325 -11.12 18.05 -15.15
N ALA A 326 -10.82 19.36 -15.13
CA ALA A 326 -10.08 20.00 -14.05
C ALA A 326 -10.86 20.05 -12.72
N TYR A 327 -12.19 19.96 -12.78
CA TYR A 327 -13.06 19.88 -11.60
C TYR A 327 -13.18 18.45 -11.06
N ASP A 328 -13.01 17.43 -11.90
CA ASP A 328 -13.06 16.02 -11.49
C ASP A 328 -11.83 15.60 -10.67
N CYS A 329 -12.06 15.24 -9.41
CA CYS A 329 -11.01 14.83 -8.48
C CYS A 329 -10.98 13.31 -8.26
N SER A 330 -11.69 12.54 -9.09
CA SER A 330 -11.82 11.08 -8.99
C SER A 330 -10.45 10.37 -8.93
N GLY A 331 -9.51 10.79 -9.78
CA GLY A 331 -8.15 10.22 -9.82
C GLY A 331 -7.37 10.42 -8.51
N ALA A 332 -7.48 11.59 -7.90
CA ALA A 332 -6.80 11.90 -6.64
C ALA A 332 -7.40 11.09 -5.48
N VAL A 333 -8.73 10.93 -5.46
CA VAL A 333 -9.43 10.14 -4.42
C VAL A 333 -9.06 8.66 -4.51
N LEU A 334 -8.95 8.09 -5.71
CA LEU A 334 -8.49 6.72 -5.92
C LEU A 334 -7.02 6.53 -5.49
N LEU A 335 -6.16 7.52 -5.77
CA LEU A 335 -4.78 7.55 -5.29
C LEU A 335 -4.73 7.56 -3.75
N MET A 336 -5.55 8.39 -3.10
CA MET A 336 -5.61 8.45 -1.63
C MET A 336 -6.04 7.13 -1.02
N GLY A 337 -7.05 6.45 -1.60
CA GLY A 337 -7.45 5.11 -1.18
C GLY A 337 -6.32 4.09 -1.31
N THR A 338 -5.54 4.18 -2.40
CA THR A 338 -4.38 3.30 -2.63
C THR A 338 -3.28 3.55 -1.59
N VAL A 339 -2.98 4.82 -1.29
CA VAL A 339 -1.98 5.20 -0.27
C VAL A 339 -2.43 4.73 1.11
N LEU A 340 -3.69 4.97 1.47
CA LEU A 340 -4.26 4.52 2.74
C LEU A 340 -4.19 3.00 2.89
N GLY A 341 -4.58 2.25 1.85
CA GLY A 341 -4.47 0.79 1.84
C GLY A 341 -3.03 0.32 2.03
N GLY A 342 -2.08 0.90 1.30
CA GLY A 342 -0.66 0.58 1.43
C GLY A 342 -0.10 0.89 2.82
N LEU A 343 -0.47 2.03 3.40
CA LEU A 343 -0.07 2.41 4.75
C LEU A 343 -0.62 1.45 5.81
N ILE A 344 -1.92 1.13 5.75
CA ILE A 344 -2.55 0.17 6.67
C ILE A 344 -1.83 -1.18 6.58
N THR A 345 -1.67 -1.74 5.38
CA THR A 345 -0.96 -3.02 5.19
C THR A 345 0.48 -2.94 5.70
N GLY A 346 1.19 -1.83 5.48
CA GLY A 346 2.54 -1.60 5.98
C GLY A 346 2.62 -1.57 7.52
N THR A 347 1.72 -0.86 8.20
CA THR A 347 1.69 -0.85 9.67
C THR A 347 1.29 -2.17 10.28
N CYS A 348 0.32 -2.88 9.70
CA CYS A 348 -0.06 -4.21 10.16
C CYS A 348 1.13 -5.18 10.06
N ALA A 349 1.87 -5.14 8.95
CA ALA A 349 3.09 -5.91 8.79
C ALA A 349 4.18 -5.52 9.81
N GLY A 350 4.38 -4.21 10.04
CA GLY A 350 5.32 -3.70 11.04
C GLY A 350 4.99 -4.14 12.47
N VAL A 351 3.74 -3.98 12.90
CA VAL A 351 3.27 -4.42 14.23
C VAL A 351 3.41 -5.93 14.39
N TRP A 352 3.07 -6.70 13.36
CA TRP A 352 3.25 -8.15 13.37
C TRP A 352 4.71 -8.55 13.58
N THR A 353 5.64 -7.91 12.87
CA THR A 353 7.07 -8.17 13.04
C THR A 353 7.58 -7.76 14.42
N TRP A 354 7.07 -6.65 14.97
CA TRP A 354 7.42 -6.18 16.31
C TRP A 354 6.96 -7.15 17.40
N MET A 355 5.70 -7.58 17.36
CA MET A 355 5.15 -8.56 18.31
C MET A 355 5.94 -9.87 18.28
N THR A 356 6.20 -10.39 17.09
CA THR A 356 6.96 -11.66 16.91
C THR A 356 8.38 -11.56 17.48
N TRP A 357 8.99 -10.37 17.44
CA TRP A 357 10.30 -10.13 18.04
C TRP A 357 10.20 -9.98 19.56
N SER A 358 9.23 -9.23 20.05
CA SER A 358 8.96 -9.05 21.50
C SER A 358 8.69 -10.37 22.22
N ASP A 359 7.97 -11.33 21.61
CA ASP A 359 7.73 -12.63 22.23
C ASP A 359 9.03 -13.40 22.51
N ARG A 360 10.02 -13.27 21.63
CA ARG A 360 11.35 -13.91 21.80
C ARG A 360 12.13 -13.27 22.94
N VAL A 361 12.10 -11.94 23.04
CA VAL A 361 12.80 -11.22 24.13
C VAL A 361 12.07 -11.43 25.46
N GLY A 362 10.73 -11.47 25.43
CA GLY A 362 9.89 -11.74 26.60
C GLY A 362 10.18 -13.13 27.19
N LEU A 363 10.28 -14.17 26.35
CA LEU A 363 10.64 -15.50 26.81
C LEU A 363 12.04 -15.53 27.46
N ALA A 364 13.02 -14.84 26.87
CA ALA A 364 14.36 -14.74 27.45
C ALA A 364 14.35 -14.05 28.82
N MET A 365 13.56 -12.96 28.97
CA MET A 365 13.38 -12.28 30.25
C MET A 365 12.75 -13.17 31.30
N VAL A 366 11.72 -13.96 30.95
CA VAL A 366 11.08 -14.92 31.87
C VAL A 366 12.07 -16.01 32.31
N VAL A 367 12.94 -16.49 31.43
CA VAL A 367 14.00 -17.45 31.79
C VAL A 367 15.00 -16.84 32.77
N VAL A 368 15.42 -15.58 32.54
CA VAL A 368 16.33 -14.87 33.46
C VAL A 368 15.65 -14.66 34.81
N GLU A 369 14.40 -14.22 34.85
CA GLU A 369 13.63 -14.05 36.08
C GLU A 369 13.47 -15.37 36.85
N SER A 370 13.20 -16.47 36.13
CA SER A 370 13.12 -17.81 36.71
C SER A 370 14.46 -18.22 37.34
N ALA A 371 15.58 -17.98 36.64
CA ALA A 371 16.92 -18.27 37.16
C ALA A 371 17.24 -17.44 38.41
N VAL A 372 16.91 -16.14 38.41
CA VAL A 372 17.08 -15.26 39.57
C VAL A 372 16.27 -15.77 40.75
N THR A 373 15.01 -16.16 40.53
CA THR A 373 14.13 -16.69 41.57
C THR A 373 14.69 -18.00 42.15
N SER A 374 15.19 -18.91 41.29
CA SER A 374 15.84 -20.14 41.74
C SER A 374 17.10 -19.87 42.56
N ILE A 375 17.93 -18.89 42.18
CA ILE A 375 19.12 -18.50 42.96
C ILE A 375 18.72 -18.05 44.38
N TYR A 376 17.68 -17.24 44.52
CA TYR A 376 17.18 -16.81 45.82
C TYR A 376 16.61 -17.95 46.65
N ILE A 377 15.87 -18.89 46.03
CA ILE A 377 15.35 -20.08 46.71
C ILE A 377 16.51 -20.96 47.20
N CYS A 378 17.49 -21.25 46.33
CA CYS A 378 18.66 -22.05 46.72
C CYS A 378 19.46 -21.40 47.84
N TYR A 379 19.62 -20.08 47.82
CA TYR A 379 20.29 -19.36 48.91
C TYR A 379 19.53 -19.43 50.23
N ALA A 380 18.19 -19.42 50.18
CA ALA A 380 17.34 -19.52 51.37
C ALA A 380 17.30 -20.95 51.95
N GLU A 381 17.37 -21.97 51.10
CA GLU A 381 17.34 -23.39 51.51
C GLU A 381 18.71 -23.86 52.02
N ASP A 382 19.78 -23.61 51.28
CA ASP A 382 21.16 -23.90 51.71
C ASP A 382 22.16 -22.88 51.12
N PRO A 383 22.67 -21.94 51.93
CA PRO A 383 23.60 -20.90 51.48
C PRO A 383 24.94 -21.46 50.95
N LEU A 384 25.32 -22.67 51.34
CA LEU A 384 26.56 -23.32 50.91
C LEU A 384 26.54 -23.67 49.42
N LEU A 385 25.36 -23.84 48.82
CA LEU A 385 25.20 -24.07 47.38
C LEU A 385 25.71 -22.88 46.56
N ILE A 386 25.37 -21.66 46.97
CA ILE A 386 25.82 -20.43 46.30
C ILE A 386 27.30 -20.18 46.60
N GLN A 387 27.77 -20.46 47.81
CA GLN A 387 29.19 -20.33 48.16
C GLN A 387 30.10 -21.25 47.32
N LYS A 388 29.64 -22.48 47.05
CA LYS A 388 30.36 -23.44 46.19
C LYS A 388 30.34 -23.04 44.72
N TRP A 389 29.25 -22.43 44.26
CA TRP A 389 29.08 -22.00 42.87
C TRP A 389 29.89 -20.73 42.57
N ASP A 390 29.74 -19.68 43.38
CA ASP A 390 30.47 -18.44 43.27
C ASP A 390 30.69 -17.79 44.66
N PRO A 391 31.90 -17.93 45.24
CA PRO A 391 32.22 -17.37 46.55
C PRO A 391 32.16 -15.83 46.60
N GLN A 392 32.48 -15.14 45.50
CA GLN A 392 32.46 -13.67 45.47
C GLN A 392 31.01 -13.17 45.47
N PHE A 393 30.15 -13.79 44.66
CA PHE A 393 28.73 -13.46 44.63
C PHE A 393 28.03 -13.75 45.98
N PHE A 394 28.39 -14.87 46.63
CA PHE A 394 27.91 -15.19 47.98
C PHE A 394 28.23 -14.08 48.99
N ASN A 395 29.48 -13.60 49.00
CA ASN A 395 29.91 -12.54 49.93
C ASN A 395 29.10 -11.24 49.71
N GLN A 396 28.90 -10.85 48.45
CA GLN A 396 28.10 -9.66 48.13
C GLN A 396 26.63 -9.80 48.57
N MET A 397 26.03 -10.97 48.34
CA MET A 397 24.65 -11.23 48.72
C MET A 397 24.46 -11.29 50.24
N SER A 398 25.38 -11.92 50.97
CA SER A 398 25.32 -12.00 52.44
C SER A 398 25.52 -10.63 53.09
N GLU A 399 26.45 -9.82 52.58
CA GLU A 399 26.67 -8.45 53.05
C GLU A 399 25.42 -7.59 52.85
N LYS A 400 24.80 -7.65 51.66
CA LYS A 400 23.57 -6.91 51.36
C LYS A 400 22.40 -7.35 52.23
N LEU A 401 22.24 -8.66 52.47
CA LEU A 401 21.21 -9.17 53.36
C LEU A 401 21.43 -8.69 54.79
N HIS A 402 22.67 -8.74 55.29
CA HIS A 402 23.02 -8.29 56.64
C HIS A 402 22.72 -6.80 56.83
N GLN A 403 23.12 -5.94 55.87
CA GLN A 403 22.79 -4.51 55.87
C GLN A 403 21.28 -4.26 55.95
N ARG A 404 20.48 -5.00 55.15
CA ARG A 404 19.02 -4.86 55.13
C ARG A 404 18.36 -5.31 56.43
N LEU A 405 18.84 -6.40 57.04
CA LEU A 405 18.35 -6.90 58.33
C LEU A 405 18.68 -5.92 59.46
N GLN A 406 19.90 -5.39 59.50
CA GLN A 406 20.28 -4.36 60.46
C GLN A 406 19.37 -3.13 60.34
N HIS A 407 19.15 -2.64 59.13
CA HIS A 407 18.25 -1.50 58.89
C HIS A 407 16.82 -1.77 59.35
N ARG A 408 16.24 -2.94 59.03
CA ARG A 408 14.90 -3.32 59.51
C ARG A 408 14.84 -3.44 61.03
N SER A 409 15.89 -3.97 61.67
CA SER A 409 15.95 -4.10 63.12
C SER A 409 16.05 -2.73 63.81
N ALA A 410 16.77 -1.77 63.23
CA ALA A 410 16.85 -0.40 63.73
C ALA A 410 15.50 0.31 63.62
N LEU A 411 14.83 0.20 62.46
CA LEU A 411 13.50 0.76 62.25
C LEU A 411 12.45 0.15 63.21
N ALA A 412 12.48 -1.17 63.40
CA ALA A 412 11.57 -1.84 64.33
C ALA A 412 11.78 -1.38 65.78
N ARG A 413 13.03 -1.17 66.19
CA ARG A 413 13.35 -0.60 67.51
C ARG A 413 12.84 0.83 67.64
N GLU A 414 13.02 1.66 66.63
CA GLU A 414 12.54 3.05 66.61
C GLU A 414 11.01 3.13 66.73
N ILE A 415 10.28 2.31 65.96
CA ILE A 415 8.81 2.22 66.05
C ILE A 415 8.36 1.74 67.45
N LEU A 416 9.03 0.74 68.02
CA LEU A 416 8.72 0.26 69.37
C LEU A 416 8.96 1.35 70.42
N THR A 417 10.06 2.09 70.32
CA THR A 417 10.34 3.21 71.23
C THR A 417 9.34 4.35 71.09
N GLN A 418 8.89 4.63 69.86
CA GLN A 418 7.87 5.65 69.59
C GLN A 418 6.50 5.26 70.15
N ASN A 419 6.06 4.02 69.92
CA ASN A 419 4.82 3.50 70.51
C ASN A 419 4.86 3.51 72.05
N GLN A 420 5.98 3.10 72.64
CA GLN A 420 6.15 3.11 74.10
C GLN A 420 6.13 4.54 74.68
N HIS A 421 6.58 5.53 73.91
CA HIS A 421 6.51 6.94 74.29
C HIS A 421 5.07 7.48 74.19
N ASP A 422 4.32 7.10 73.13
CA ASP A 422 2.92 7.49 72.96
C ASP A 422 2.01 6.89 74.05
N THR A 423 2.18 5.61 74.40
CA THR A 423 1.42 4.98 75.50
C THR A 423 1.68 5.69 76.84
N ARG A 424 2.95 6.04 77.13
CA ARG A 424 3.30 6.75 78.35
C ARG A 424 2.70 8.17 78.42
N MET A 425 2.57 8.86 77.29
CA MET A 425 1.89 10.17 77.26
C MET A 425 0.39 10.02 77.51
N GLN A 426 -0.28 9.01 76.94
CA GLN A 426 -1.70 8.77 77.20
C GLN A 426 -1.99 8.50 78.68
N ASP A 427 -1.16 7.71 79.36
CA ASP A 427 -1.33 7.44 80.80
C ASP A 427 -1.16 8.70 81.67
N ILE A 428 -0.30 9.65 81.27
CA ILE A 428 -0.11 10.93 81.98
C ILE A 428 -1.30 11.88 81.79
N PHE A 429 -1.98 11.86 80.65
CA PHE A 429 -3.15 12.71 80.39
C PHE A 429 -4.46 12.18 80.99
N HIS A 430 -4.49 10.94 81.48
CA HIS A 430 -5.65 10.30 82.12
C HIS A 430 -5.62 10.30 83.66
N LEU A 431 -4.56 10.85 84.27
CA LEU A 431 -4.45 11.21 85.69
C LEU A 431 -4.72 12.70 85.88
#